data_AF-A0A350C798-F1
#
_entry.id   AF-A0A350C798-F1
#
_cell.length_a   1.000
_cell.length_b   1.000
_cell.length_c   1.000
_cell.angle_alpha   90.00
_cell.angle_beta   90.00
_cell.angle_gamma   90.00
#
_symmetry.space_group_name_H-M   'P 1'
#
loop_
_entity.id
_entity.type
_entity.pdbx_description
1 polymer ?
#
loop_
_entity_poly.entity_id
_entity_poly.type
_entity_poly.pdbx_seq_one_letter_code
_entity_poly.pdbx_strand_id
1 'polypeptide(L)'
;MLHLGKFNTLEIERESPHGLYLTDEIGNEVLLPNKFVTEEMEFGEDIEVFLYKDSEGRNVATTEQPKLQVGEIALLEVFDVNEIGAFMEWGVEKHLLIPFRNQGRRLSPGDETLVYMYLDEETHRLVGTTKLMKYLDGDSSKLKIGAGVELMMWHATSLGYTAIIDGSMVGLVYQDDIYEEIWPGDI
;
A
#
# COMPACT_ATOMS: atom_id res chain seq x y z
N MET A 1 1.75 17.63 -9.47
CA MET A 1 2.08 16.40 -10.23
C MET A 1 1.27 15.27 -9.63
N LEU A 2 0.63 14.45 -10.46
CA LEU A 2 -0.15 13.31 -10.00
C LEU A 2 0.76 12.15 -9.57
N HIS A 3 0.62 11.69 -8.33
CA HIS A 3 1.42 10.61 -7.75
C HIS A 3 0.61 9.31 -7.69
N LEU A 4 0.85 8.41 -8.64
CA LEU A 4 0.19 7.10 -8.67
C LEU A 4 0.62 6.23 -7.49
N GLY A 5 -0.35 5.57 -6.86
CA GLY A 5 -0.16 4.73 -5.70
C GLY A 5 -0.01 5.51 -4.39
N LYS A 6 -0.41 6.78 -4.37
CA LYS A 6 -0.38 7.66 -3.19
C LYS A 6 -1.65 8.50 -3.12
N PHE A 7 -1.91 9.05 -1.93
CA PHE A 7 -2.87 10.13 -1.77
C PHE A 7 -2.37 11.42 -2.41
N ASN A 8 -3.29 12.12 -3.05
CA ASN A 8 -3.07 13.42 -3.67
C ASN A 8 -4.24 14.32 -3.24
N THR A 9 -3.93 15.56 -2.87
CA THR A 9 -4.92 16.61 -2.70
C THR A 9 -5.10 17.31 -4.05
N LEU A 10 -6.31 17.26 -4.62
CA LEU A 10 -6.61 17.75 -5.97
C LEU A 10 -7.90 18.58 -5.96
N GLU A 11 -7.94 19.61 -6.81
CA GLU A 11 -9.09 20.50 -6.94
C GLU A 11 -10.15 19.90 -7.88
N ILE A 12 -11.43 20.00 -7.52
CA ILE A 12 -12.55 19.61 -8.40
C ILE A 12 -12.73 20.66 -9.49
N GLU A 13 -12.21 20.37 -10.69
CA GLU A 13 -12.20 21.29 -11.82
C GLU A 13 -13.49 21.24 -12.64
N ARG A 14 -14.13 20.08 -12.83
CA ARG A 14 -15.37 19.99 -13.60
C ARG A 14 -16.12 18.69 -13.42
N GLU A 15 -17.44 18.77 -13.57
CA GLU A 15 -18.32 17.62 -13.65
C GLU A 15 -18.36 17.01 -15.06
N SER A 16 -18.65 15.71 -15.13
CA SER A 16 -18.91 15.00 -16.36
C SER A 16 -19.93 13.87 -16.14
N PRO A 17 -20.51 13.29 -17.19
CA PRO A 17 -21.40 12.13 -17.05
C PRO A 17 -20.75 10.90 -16.38
N HIS A 18 -19.42 10.85 -16.30
CA HIS A 18 -18.67 9.72 -15.76
C HIS A 18 -18.11 9.96 -14.35
N GLY A 19 -18.23 11.16 -13.81
CA GLY A 19 -17.62 11.55 -12.55
C GLY A 19 -17.05 12.96 -12.57
N LEU A 20 -16.27 13.28 -11.53
CA LEU A 20 -15.57 14.55 -11.38
C LEU A 20 -14.18 14.45 -11.99
N TYR A 21 -13.76 15.47 -12.73
CA TYR A 21 -12.35 15.64 -13.10
C TYR A 21 -11.67 16.48 -12.03
N LEU A 22 -10.58 15.92 -11.51
CA LEU A 22 -9.75 16.55 -10.50
C LEU A 22 -8.44 16.99 -11.16
N THR A 23 -7.93 18.17 -10.78
CA THR A 23 -6.70 18.72 -11.34
C THR A 23 -5.64 18.94 -10.26
N ASP A 24 -4.37 18.82 -10.65
CA ASP A 24 -3.26 19.36 -9.87
C ASP A 24 -2.95 20.82 -10.26
N GLU A 25 -2.05 21.46 -9.51
CA GLU A 25 -1.65 22.87 -9.72
C GLU A 25 -1.07 23.19 -11.12
N ILE A 26 -0.65 22.17 -11.88
CA ILE A 26 -0.05 22.33 -13.21
C ILE A 26 -0.98 21.87 -14.34
N GLY A 27 -2.24 21.55 -14.03
CA GLY A 27 -3.28 21.23 -15.00
C GLY A 27 -3.34 19.77 -15.46
N ASN A 28 -2.71 18.84 -14.73
CA ASN A 28 -2.91 17.41 -15.01
C ASN A 28 -4.25 16.96 -14.44
N GLU A 29 -5.11 16.40 -15.28
CA GLU A 29 -6.43 15.91 -14.87
C GLU A 29 -6.45 14.39 -14.58
N VAL A 30 -7.29 13.98 -13.64
CA VAL A 30 -7.67 12.59 -13.40
C VAL A 30 -9.17 12.48 -13.10
N LEU A 31 -9.81 11.40 -13.52
CA LEU A 31 -11.23 11.15 -13.25
C LEU A 31 -11.40 10.51 -11.86
N LEU A 32 -12.30 11.07 -11.05
CA LEU A 32 -12.95 10.41 -9.92
C LEU A 32 -14.31 9.87 -10.39
N PRO A 33 -14.44 8.54 -10.62
CA PRO A 33 -15.68 7.95 -11.11
C PRO A 33 -16.89 8.22 -10.20
N ASN A 34 -18.09 8.37 -10.80
CA ASN A 34 -19.35 8.67 -10.08
C ASN A 34 -19.60 7.83 -8.82
N LYS A 35 -19.19 6.56 -8.81
CA LYS A 35 -19.38 5.66 -7.67
C LYS A 35 -18.65 6.08 -6.39
N PHE A 36 -17.66 6.96 -6.51
CA PHE A 36 -16.86 7.50 -5.41
C PHE A 36 -17.19 8.96 -5.09
N VAL A 37 -18.12 9.56 -5.86
CA VAL A 37 -18.56 10.95 -5.67
C VAL A 37 -19.64 10.99 -4.60
N THR A 38 -19.51 11.91 -3.65
CA THR A 38 -20.51 12.18 -2.60
C THR A 38 -21.24 13.48 -2.90
N GLU A 39 -22.43 13.65 -2.32
CA GLU A 39 -23.23 14.89 -2.48
C GLU A 39 -22.53 16.13 -1.89
N GLU A 40 -21.58 15.93 -0.98
CA GLU A 40 -20.81 17.00 -0.33
C GLU A 40 -19.65 17.55 -1.18
N MET A 41 -19.34 16.93 -2.33
CA MET A 41 -18.22 17.36 -3.18
C MET A 41 -18.67 18.47 -4.13
N GLU A 42 -18.10 19.65 -3.97
CA GLU A 42 -18.44 20.82 -4.80
C GLU A 42 -17.28 21.26 -5.71
N PHE A 43 -17.62 21.93 -6.81
CA PHE A 43 -16.64 22.54 -7.71
C PHE A 43 -15.72 23.51 -6.98
N GLY A 44 -14.41 23.45 -7.28
CA GLY A 44 -13.39 24.31 -6.69
C GLY A 44 -12.92 23.87 -5.29
N GLU A 45 -13.43 22.75 -4.77
CA GLU A 45 -12.92 22.18 -3.51
C GLU A 45 -11.71 21.28 -3.74
N ASP A 46 -10.77 21.36 -2.81
CA ASP A 46 -9.64 20.43 -2.71
C ASP A 46 -10.06 19.17 -1.96
N ILE A 47 -9.88 18.01 -2.60
CA ILE A 47 -10.18 16.71 -2.00
C ILE A 47 -8.96 15.80 -1.99
N GLU A 48 -8.81 15.03 -0.91
CA GLU A 48 -7.79 13.99 -0.82
C GLU A 48 -8.29 12.69 -1.47
N VAL A 49 -7.56 12.20 -2.47
CA VAL A 49 -7.92 10.99 -3.23
C VAL A 49 -6.70 10.11 -3.46
N PHE A 50 -6.92 8.80 -3.48
CA PHE A 50 -5.87 7.86 -3.86
C PHE A 50 -5.87 7.64 -5.37
N LEU A 51 -4.70 7.72 -6.00
CA LEU A 51 -4.56 7.51 -7.43
C LEU A 51 -4.10 6.10 -7.76
N TYR A 52 -4.81 5.40 -8.62
CA TYR A 52 -4.44 4.07 -9.09
C TYR A 52 -4.82 3.85 -10.56
N LYS A 53 -4.54 2.65 -11.08
CA LYS A 53 -4.99 2.24 -12.41
C LYS A 53 -6.20 1.34 -12.31
N ASP A 54 -7.25 1.63 -13.06
CA ASP A 54 -8.43 0.76 -13.16
C ASP A 54 -8.14 -0.55 -13.93
N SER A 55 -9.17 -1.35 -14.21
CA SER A 55 -9.07 -2.59 -14.97
C SER A 55 -8.66 -2.38 -16.44
N GLU A 56 -8.93 -1.19 -17.00
CA GLU A 56 -8.55 -0.80 -18.37
C GLU A 56 -7.15 -0.18 -18.44
N GLY A 57 -6.50 0.06 -17.30
CA GLY A 57 -5.16 0.64 -17.21
C GLY A 57 -5.12 2.17 -17.23
N ARG A 58 -6.28 2.81 -17.11
CA ARG A 58 -6.42 4.28 -17.03
C ARG A 58 -6.11 4.75 -15.62
N ASN A 59 -5.49 5.92 -15.49
CA ASN A 59 -5.33 6.55 -14.19
C ASN A 59 -6.69 7.04 -13.72
N VAL A 60 -7.05 6.69 -12.49
CA VAL A 60 -8.31 7.08 -11.85
C VAL A 60 -8.04 7.43 -10.39
N ALA A 61 -8.89 8.28 -9.84
CA ALA A 61 -8.94 8.61 -8.43
C ALA A 61 -10.00 7.76 -7.72
N THR A 62 -9.81 7.50 -6.43
CA THR A 62 -10.81 6.93 -5.54
C THR A 62 -10.76 7.62 -4.17
N THR A 63 -11.91 7.68 -3.50
CA THR A 63 -12.03 8.08 -2.09
C THR A 63 -11.96 6.89 -1.12
N GLU A 64 -11.86 5.67 -1.66
CA GLU A 64 -11.54 4.49 -0.89
C GLU A 64 -10.20 4.63 -0.16
N GLN A 65 -10.09 3.94 0.97
CA GLN A 65 -8.97 4.06 1.90
C GLN A 65 -8.11 2.80 1.81
N PRO A 66 -7.08 2.78 0.94
CA PRO A 66 -6.17 1.66 0.88
C PRO A 66 -5.39 1.47 2.19
N LYS A 67 -5.08 0.21 2.50
CA LYS A 67 -4.28 -0.18 3.68
C LYS A 67 -2.80 0.19 3.57
N LEU A 68 -2.32 0.53 2.37
CA LEU A 68 -0.92 0.90 2.10
C LEU A 68 -0.78 1.73 0.83
N GLN A 69 0.26 2.55 0.78
CA GLN A 69 0.70 3.32 -0.37
C GLN A 69 2.00 2.77 -0.99
N VAL A 70 2.40 3.30 -2.15
CA VAL A 70 3.68 2.95 -2.77
C VAL A 70 4.82 3.36 -1.85
N GLY A 71 5.66 2.39 -1.51
CA GLY A 71 6.75 2.56 -0.55
C GLY A 71 6.41 2.08 0.87
N GLU A 72 5.19 1.65 1.12
CA GLU A 72 4.74 1.19 2.44
C GLU A 72 4.56 -0.33 2.49
N ILE A 73 4.46 -0.83 3.72
CA ILE A 73 4.25 -2.24 4.05
C ILE A 73 2.99 -2.36 4.89
N ALA A 74 2.14 -3.33 4.58
CA ALA A 74 0.98 -3.67 5.40
C ALA A 74 0.69 -5.17 5.39
N LEU A 75 -0.01 -5.64 6.42
CA LEU A 75 -0.58 -6.99 6.46
C LEU A 75 -1.84 -7.03 5.59
N LEU A 76 -1.83 -7.89 4.57
CA LEU A 76 -2.95 -8.05 3.64
C LEU A 76 -3.38 -9.52 3.57
N GLU A 77 -4.67 -9.73 3.34
CA GLU A 77 -5.28 -11.04 3.11
C GLU A 77 -5.32 -11.35 1.61
N VAL A 78 -5.02 -12.59 1.25
CA VAL A 78 -5.15 -13.09 -0.12
C VAL A 78 -6.61 -13.34 -0.44
N PHE A 79 -7.16 -12.53 -1.34
CA PHE A 79 -8.52 -12.71 -1.85
C PHE A 79 -8.63 -13.93 -2.78
N ASP A 80 -7.73 -14.03 -3.76
CA ASP A 80 -7.74 -15.12 -4.76
C ASP A 80 -6.34 -15.39 -5.34
N VAL A 81 -6.16 -16.54 -5.97
CA VAL A 81 -4.92 -16.92 -6.67
C VAL A 81 -5.26 -17.52 -8.02
N ASN A 82 -4.61 -17.03 -9.07
CA ASN A 82 -4.78 -17.54 -10.44
C ASN A 82 -3.43 -17.80 -11.12
N GLU A 83 -3.45 -17.95 -12.45
CA GLU A 83 -2.27 -18.28 -13.27
C GLU A 83 -1.14 -17.24 -13.24
N ILE A 84 -1.40 -15.99 -12.86
CA ILE A 84 -0.39 -14.92 -12.85
C ILE A 84 0.13 -14.59 -11.45
N GLY A 85 -0.60 -14.92 -10.39
CA GLY A 85 -0.20 -14.64 -9.02
C GLY A 85 -1.36 -14.62 -8.03
N ALA A 86 -1.09 -14.04 -6.87
CA ALA A 86 -2.06 -13.82 -5.79
C ALA A 86 -2.62 -12.40 -5.88
N PHE A 87 -3.88 -12.24 -5.50
CA PHE A 87 -4.60 -10.97 -5.47
C PHE A 87 -4.95 -10.66 -4.03
N MET A 88 -4.53 -9.50 -3.55
CA MET A 88 -4.69 -9.11 -2.14
C MET A 88 -5.87 -8.16 -1.98
N GLU A 89 -6.59 -8.32 -0.88
CA GLU A 89 -7.51 -7.31 -0.37
C GLU A 89 -6.72 -6.22 0.35
N TRP A 90 -6.90 -4.98 -0.09
CA TRP A 90 -6.11 -3.83 0.37
C TRP A 90 -6.93 -2.56 0.51
N GLY A 91 -8.26 -2.64 0.47
CA GLY A 91 -9.15 -1.51 0.74
C GLY A 91 -9.60 -0.74 -0.50
N VAL A 92 -9.33 -1.24 -1.70
CA VAL A 92 -9.75 -0.64 -2.99
C VAL A 92 -10.37 -1.75 -3.84
N GLU A 93 -11.46 -1.44 -4.56
CA GLU A 93 -12.21 -2.41 -5.38
C GLU A 93 -11.34 -3.29 -6.30
N LYS A 94 -10.26 -2.72 -6.85
CA LYS A 94 -9.30 -3.48 -7.64
C LYS A 94 -8.26 -4.12 -6.74
N HIS A 95 -8.28 -5.44 -6.62
CA HIS A 95 -7.25 -6.19 -5.87
C HIS A 95 -5.80 -5.90 -6.33
N LEU A 96 -4.88 -5.91 -5.37
CA LEU A 96 -3.45 -5.73 -5.60
C LEU A 96 -2.81 -7.06 -6.03
N LEU A 97 -2.19 -7.08 -7.21
CA LEU A 97 -1.51 -8.26 -7.71
C LEU A 97 -0.13 -8.44 -7.07
N ILE A 98 0.15 -9.64 -6.57
CA ILE A 98 1.48 -10.15 -6.24
C ILE A 98 1.85 -11.26 -7.24
N PRO A 99 2.64 -10.95 -8.29
CA PRO A 99 3.07 -11.95 -9.26
C PRO A 99 3.84 -13.08 -8.60
N PHE A 100 3.78 -14.31 -9.14
CA PHE A 100 4.51 -15.45 -8.56
C PHE A 100 6.02 -15.20 -8.38
N ARG A 101 6.63 -14.41 -9.27
CA ARG A 101 8.05 -14.01 -9.17
C ARG A 101 8.36 -13.12 -7.95
N ASN A 102 7.35 -12.45 -7.41
CA ASN A 102 7.45 -11.55 -6.24
C ASN A 102 7.05 -12.23 -4.92
N GLN A 103 6.65 -13.49 -4.96
CA GLN A 103 6.26 -14.24 -3.77
C GLN A 103 7.48 -14.96 -3.15
N GLY A 104 7.72 -14.76 -1.86
CA GLY A 104 8.75 -15.49 -1.10
C GLY A 104 8.38 -16.96 -0.83
N ARG A 105 7.09 -17.23 -0.64
CA ARG A 105 6.46 -18.55 -0.56
C ARG A 105 5.20 -18.58 -1.42
N ARG A 106 4.67 -19.77 -1.74
CA ARG A 106 3.35 -19.84 -2.37
C ARG A 106 2.28 -19.34 -1.40
N LEU A 107 1.40 -18.50 -1.92
CA LEU A 107 0.23 -17.95 -1.23
C LEU A 107 -1.03 -18.72 -1.64
N SER A 108 -1.97 -18.86 -0.71
CA SER A 108 -3.29 -19.45 -0.92
C SER A 108 -4.39 -18.46 -0.52
N PRO A 109 -5.62 -18.56 -1.06
CA PRO A 109 -6.75 -17.75 -0.60
C PRO A 109 -6.95 -17.87 0.92
N GLY A 110 -7.18 -16.73 1.58
CA GLY A 110 -7.28 -16.61 3.03
C GLY A 110 -5.95 -16.54 3.79
N ASP A 111 -4.80 -16.70 3.12
CA ASP A 111 -3.51 -16.41 3.76
C ASP A 111 -3.39 -14.92 4.07
N GLU A 112 -2.85 -14.58 5.25
CA GLU A 112 -2.40 -13.22 5.56
C GLU A 112 -0.88 -13.12 5.47
N THR A 113 -0.38 -12.01 4.93
CA THR A 113 1.07 -11.78 4.80
C THR A 113 1.42 -10.31 4.68
N LEU A 114 2.62 -9.94 5.13
CA LEU A 114 3.15 -8.60 4.92
C LEU A 114 3.51 -8.39 3.45
N VAL A 115 3.05 -7.29 2.89
CA VAL A 115 3.21 -6.91 1.49
C VAL A 115 3.79 -5.51 1.40
N TYR A 116 4.86 -5.37 0.61
CA TYR A 116 5.34 -4.07 0.18
C TYR A 116 4.72 -3.71 -1.17
N MET A 117 4.25 -2.48 -1.35
CA MET A 117 3.72 -2.00 -2.64
C MET A 117 4.74 -1.11 -3.37
N TYR A 118 4.92 -1.37 -4.66
CA TYR A 118 5.74 -0.54 -5.54
C TYR A 118 5.04 -0.26 -6.87
N LEU A 119 5.52 0.78 -7.55
CA LEU A 119 5.14 1.09 -8.91
C LEU A 119 6.11 0.38 -9.86
N ASP A 120 5.59 -0.53 -10.69
CA ASP A 120 6.38 -1.21 -11.72
C ASP A 120 6.72 -0.23 -12.85
N GLU A 121 8.01 0.00 -13.09
CA GLU A 121 8.48 1.02 -14.04
C GLU A 121 8.15 0.71 -15.49
N GLU A 122 8.09 -0.58 -15.87
CA GLU A 122 7.81 -0.99 -17.26
C GLU A 122 6.33 -0.86 -17.59
N THR A 123 5.46 -1.28 -16.66
CA THR A 123 4.01 -1.34 -16.90
C THR A 123 3.24 -0.16 -16.31
N HIS A 124 3.88 0.65 -15.47
CA HIS A 124 3.26 1.71 -14.66
C HIS A 124 2.09 1.20 -13.81
N ARG A 125 2.14 -0.04 -13.32
CA ARG A 125 1.09 -0.64 -12.47
C ARG A 125 1.56 -0.73 -11.02
N LEU A 126 0.60 -0.64 -10.11
CA LEU A 126 0.82 -0.97 -8.70
C LEU A 126 0.99 -2.49 -8.57
N VAL A 127 2.06 -2.92 -7.92
CA VAL A 127 2.42 -4.32 -7.75
C VAL A 127 2.88 -4.56 -6.32
N GLY A 128 2.37 -5.64 -5.72
CA GLY A 128 2.80 -6.09 -4.41
C GLY A 128 3.95 -7.10 -4.47
N THR A 129 4.65 -7.25 -3.34
CA THR A 129 5.70 -8.25 -3.15
C THR A 129 5.81 -8.66 -1.68
N THR A 130 6.02 -9.96 -1.44
CA THR A 130 6.33 -10.48 -0.09
C THR A 130 7.84 -10.64 0.13
N LYS A 131 8.65 -10.34 -0.89
CA LYS A 131 10.13 -10.31 -0.80
C LYS A 131 10.60 -8.98 -0.21
N LEU A 132 10.27 -8.73 1.06
CA LEU A 132 10.45 -7.43 1.72
C LEU A 132 11.92 -6.99 1.83
N MET A 133 12.86 -7.92 2.04
CA MET A 133 14.29 -7.62 2.21
C MET A 133 14.91 -6.76 1.10
N LYS A 134 14.30 -6.72 -0.09
CA LYS A 134 14.78 -5.87 -1.20
C LYS A 134 14.49 -4.38 -1.01
N TYR A 135 13.53 -4.06 -0.15
CA TYR A 135 12.98 -2.72 0.05
C TYR A 135 13.23 -2.18 1.46
N LEU A 136 13.76 -3.03 2.35
CA LEU A 136 14.15 -2.63 3.68
C LEU A 136 15.63 -2.25 3.71
N ASP A 137 15.93 -1.18 4.42
CA ASP A 137 17.26 -0.64 4.69
C ASP A 137 17.92 -1.39 5.86
N GLY A 138 19.22 -1.65 5.73
CA GLY A 138 20.04 -2.19 6.81
C GLY A 138 20.79 -1.10 7.59
N ASP A 139 20.66 0.17 7.19
CA ASP A 139 21.41 1.28 7.77
C ASP A 139 20.82 1.78 9.10
N SER A 140 21.28 1.16 10.17
CA SER A 140 20.97 1.57 11.55
C SER A 140 21.60 2.90 11.98
N SER A 141 22.40 3.58 11.15
CA SER A 141 23.01 4.87 11.51
C SER A 141 22.00 5.99 11.79
N LYS A 142 20.77 5.82 11.29
CA LYS A 142 19.63 6.72 11.52
C LYS A 142 19.00 6.52 12.91
N LEU A 143 19.28 5.40 13.57
CA LEU A 143 18.72 5.07 14.88
C LEU A 143 19.61 5.59 16.02
N LYS A 144 18.96 6.00 17.10
CA LYS A 144 19.62 6.42 18.34
C LYS A 144 19.13 5.57 19.49
N ILE A 145 20.07 5.09 20.31
CA ILE A 145 19.75 4.33 21.51
C ILE A 145 18.83 5.16 22.42
N GLY A 146 17.71 4.57 22.82
CA GLY A 146 16.70 5.19 23.69
C GLY A 146 15.65 6.04 22.96
N ALA A 147 15.72 6.18 21.63
CA ALA A 147 14.63 6.75 20.85
C ALA A 147 13.46 5.76 20.74
N GLY A 148 12.23 6.26 20.84
CA GLY A 148 11.04 5.49 20.48
C GLY A 148 10.97 5.30 18.97
N VAL A 149 10.51 4.13 18.55
CA VAL A 149 10.33 3.73 17.14
C VAL A 149 9.02 2.98 17.01
N GLU A 150 8.45 2.99 15.81
CA GLU A 150 7.32 2.11 15.46
C GLU A 150 7.85 0.76 15.01
N LEU A 151 7.24 -0.34 15.46
CA LEU A 151 7.67 -1.70 15.13
C LEU A 151 6.52 -2.50 14.52
N MET A 152 6.60 -2.80 13.23
CA MET A 152 5.68 -3.77 12.63
C MET A 152 6.26 -5.18 12.73
N MET A 153 5.58 -6.07 13.44
CA MET A 153 6.03 -7.45 13.65
C MET A 153 5.96 -8.25 12.35
N TRP A 154 7.02 -9.00 12.02
CA TRP A 154 7.12 -9.69 10.74
C TRP A 154 7.05 -11.21 10.85
N HIS A 155 8.10 -11.88 11.34
CA HIS A 155 8.07 -13.32 11.54
C HIS A 155 8.92 -13.77 12.72
N ALA A 156 8.48 -14.85 13.35
CA ALA A 156 9.18 -15.50 14.44
C ALA A 156 10.50 -16.15 13.97
N THR A 157 11.49 -16.13 14.86
CA THR A 157 12.80 -16.73 14.71
C THR A 157 13.14 -17.53 15.97
N SER A 158 14.28 -18.23 15.97
CA SER A 158 14.75 -18.92 17.19
C SER A 158 15.20 -17.98 18.32
N LEU A 159 15.41 -16.69 18.05
CA LEU A 159 15.88 -15.70 19.04
C LEU A 159 14.76 -14.78 19.55
N GLY A 160 13.59 -14.79 18.89
CA GLY A 160 12.52 -13.83 19.11
C GLY A 160 11.84 -13.48 17.79
N TYR A 161 11.41 -12.24 17.59
CA TYR A 161 10.66 -11.81 16.41
C TYR A 161 11.42 -10.78 15.57
N THR A 162 11.43 -10.98 14.26
CA THR A 162 11.85 -9.90 13.35
C THR A 162 10.80 -8.81 13.30
N ALA A 163 11.25 -7.57 13.21
CA ALA A 163 10.39 -6.39 13.15
C ALA A 163 10.85 -5.43 12.04
N ILE A 164 9.89 -4.71 11.47
CA ILE A 164 10.15 -3.60 10.56
C ILE A 164 10.08 -2.33 11.40
N ILE A 165 11.22 -1.65 11.52
CA ILE A 165 11.39 -0.43 12.31
C ILE A 165 11.11 0.78 11.41
N ASP A 166 10.20 1.65 11.84
CA ASP A 166 9.83 2.89 11.14
C ASP A 166 9.60 2.67 9.63
N GLY A 167 8.87 1.59 9.31
CA GLY A 167 8.48 1.20 7.94
C GLY A 167 9.61 0.81 6.99
N SER A 168 10.88 0.86 7.40
CA SER A 168 12.01 0.80 6.47
C SER A 168 13.20 -0.02 6.93
N MET A 169 13.44 -0.23 8.23
CA MET A 169 14.60 -0.97 8.71
C MET A 169 14.23 -2.34 9.27
N VAL A 170 15.16 -3.30 9.28
CA VAL A 170 14.94 -4.61 9.92
C VAL A 170 15.58 -4.64 11.30
N GLY A 171 14.80 -5.06 12.30
CA GLY A 171 15.24 -5.32 13.66
C GLY A 171 14.89 -6.72 14.15
N LEU A 172 15.35 -7.02 15.37
CA LEU A 172 14.99 -8.22 16.12
C LEU A 172 14.57 -7.80 17.53
N VAL A 173 13.38 -8.21 17.95
CA VAL A 173 12.92 -8.16 19.34
C VAL A 173 13.21 -9.52 19.95
N TYR A 174 13.99 -9.55 21.04
CA TYR A 174 14.34 -10.80 21.70
C TYR A 174 13.16 -11.41 22.45
N GLN A 175 13.13 -12.74 22.52
CA GLN A 175 12.04 -13.47 23.18
C GLN A 175 11.84 -13.05 24.64
N ASP A 176 12.92 -12.70 25.35
CA ASP A 176 12.88 -12.31 26.77
C ASP A 176 12.26 -10.91 27.00
N ASP A 177 12.12 -10.12 25.93
CA ASP A 177 11.55 -8.77 25.94
C ASP A 177 10.09 -8.75 25.45
N ILE A 178 9.51 -9.90 25.13
CA ILE A 178 8.13 -10.05 24.65
C ILE A 178 7.23 -10.52 25.81
N TYR A 179 6.28 -9.68 26.21
CA TYR A 179 5.38 -9.94 27.37
C TYR A 179 3.93 -10.21 26.97
N GLU A 180 3.63 -10.23 25.67
CA GLU A 180 2.31 -10.46 25.11
C GLU A 180 2.36 -11.40 23.90
N GLU A 181 1.19 -11.84 23.44
CA GLU A 181 1.09 -12.64 22.23
C GLU A 181 1.23 -11.73 21.01
N ILE A 182 2.16 -12.07 20.10
CA ILE A 182 2.50 -11.25 18.94
C ILE A 182 2.15 -11.99 17.65
N TRP A 183 1.46 -11.30 16.77
CA TRP A 183 1.11 -11.74 15.43
C TRP A 183 1.83 -10.91 14.36
N PRO A 184 2.14 -11.49 13.19
CA PRO A 184 2.62 -10.72 12.05
C PRO A 184 1.67 -9.58 11.71
N GLY A 185 2.19 -8.36 11.56
CA GLY A 185 1.42 -7.15 11.28
C GLY A 185 1.05 -6.30 12.50
N ASP A 186 1.24 -6.80 13.72
CA ASP A 186 1.05 -6.00 14.94
C ASP A 186 2.04 -4.81 14.96
N ILE A 187 1.58 -3.64 15.43
CA ILE A 187 2.31 -2.37 15.54
C ILE A 187 2.44 -1.94 16.99
#